data_AF-A0A7C2YJU3-F1
#
_entry.id   AF-A0A7C2YJU3-F1
#
_cell.length_a   1.000
_cell.length_b   1.000
_cell.length_c   1.000
_cell.angle_alpha   90.00
_cell.angle_beta   90.00
_cell.angle_gamma   90.00
#
_symmetry.space_group_name_H-M   'P 1'
#
loop_
_entity.id
_entity.type
_entity.pdbx_description
1 polymer ?
#
loop_
_entity_poly.entity_id
_entity_poly.type
_entity_poly.pdbx_seq_one_letter_code
_entity_poly.pdbx_strand_id
1 'polypeptide(L)' 'MGKKILMIVGPEFEDIEALYPYYRLIEEGHNVTVASPVSGE' A
#
# COMPACT_ATOMS: atom_id res chain seq x y z
N MET A 1 11.15 -5.79 14.64
CA MET A 1 10.45 -4.50 14.82
C MET A 1 10.01 -4.03 13.46
N GLY A 2 8.71 -3.77 13.26
CA GLY A 2 8.15 -3.37 11.97
C GLY A 2 8.67 -2.02 11.49
N LYS A 3 8.75 -1.84 10.17
CA LYS A 3 9.08 -0.55 9.55
C LYS A 3 7.81 0.26 9.25
N LYS A 4 7.97 1.57 9.09
CA LYS A 4 6.93 2.44 8.51
C LYS A 4 7.10 2.48 7.00
N ILE A 5 6.05 2.21 6.25
CA ILE A 5 6.06 2.11 4.79
C ILE A 5 4.97 3.01 4.22
N LEU A 6 5.35 3.82 3.23
CA LEU A 6 4.42 4.58 2.40
C LEU A 6 4.30 3.88 1.04
N MET A 7 3.10 3.41 0.71
CA MET A 7 2.75 2.93 -0.62
C MET A 7 2.07 4.07 -1.37
N ILE A 8 2.54 4.36 -2.58
CA ILE A 8 1.98 5.40 -3.44
C ILE A 8 1.29 4.70 -4.61
N VAL A 9 -0.01 4.91 -4.74
CA VAL A 9 -0.81 4.43 -5.87
C VAL A 9 -1.24 5.61 -6.74
N GLY A 10 -1.37 5.37 -8.04
CA GLY A 10 -1.80 6.35 -9.04
C GLY A 10 -3.04 5.88 -9.78
N PRO A 11 -3.53 6.64 -10.78
CA PRO A 11 -4.64 6.18 -11.62
C PRO A 11 -4.26 4.92 -12.42
N GLU A 12 -5.26 4.09 -12.72
CA GLU A 12 -5.17 2.91 -13.61
C GLU A 12 -4.12 1.84 -13.19
N PHE A 13 -3.81 1.72 -11.90
CA PHE A 13 -3.02 0.59 -11.40
C PHE A 13 -3.84 -0.70 -11.39
N GLU A 14 -3.18 -1.86 -11.51
CA GLU A 14 -3.87 -3.13 -11.32
C GLU A 14 -4.03 -3.45 -9.83
N ASP A 15 -5.23 -3.84 -9.40
CA ASP A 15 -5.53 -4.14 -7.99
C ASP A 15 -4.50 -5.07 -7.35
N ILE A 16 -4.03 -6.07 -8.09
CA ILE A 16 -3.08 -7.07 -7.58
C ILE A 16 -1.71 -6.45 -7.25
N GLU A 17 -1.29 -5.42 -7.98
CA GLU A 17 -0.02 -4.72 -7.79
C GLU A 17 -0.01 -3.91 -6.49
N ALA A 18 -1.17 -3.48 -5.99
CA ALA A 18 -1.29 -2.82 -4.69
C ALA A 18 -1.63 -3.80 -3.57
N LEU A 19 -2.59 -4.70 -3.78
CA LEU A 19 -3.10 -5.58 -2.73
C LEU A 19 -2.06 -6.61 -2.31
N TYR A 20 -1.34 -7.23 -3.25
CA TYR A 20 -0.37 -8.26 -2.90
C TYR A 20 0.75 -7.71 -2.01
N PRO A 21 1.45 -6.61 -2.36
CA PRO A 21 2.45 -6.03 -1.48
C PRO A 21 1.85 -5.54 -0.15
N TYR A 22 0.67 -4.90 -0.16
CA TYR A 22 0.02 -4.40 1.05
C TYR A 22 -0.19 -5.50 2.10
N TYR A 23 -0.75 -6.63 1.69
CA TYR A 23 -1.00 -7.74 2.62
C TYR A 23 0.29 -8.40 3.10
N ARG A 24 1.28 -8.60 2.23
CA ARG A 24 2.58 -9.21 2.61
C ARG A 24 3.33 -8.35 3.63
N LEU A 25 3.31 -7.03 3.47
CA LEU A 25 3.96 -6.11 4.41
C LEU A 25 3.27 -6.08 5.77
N ILE A 26 1.94 -6.22 5.81
CA ILE A 26 1.17 -6.36 7.06
C ILE A 26 1.48 -7.70 7.74
N GLU A 27 1.53 -8.81 6.99
CA GLU A 27 1.91 -10.13 7.51
C GLU A 27 3.32 -10.13 8.14
N GLU A 28 4.25 -9.36 7.55
CA GLU A 28 5.61 -9.15 8.09
C GLU A 28 5.65 -8.19 9.31
N GLY A 29 4.50 -7.66 9.71
CA GLY A 29 4.35 -6.79 10.88
C GLY A 29 4.77 -5.35 10.65
N HIS A 30 4.71 -4.84 9.40
CA HIS A 30 4.99 -3.45 9.08
C HIS A 30 3.76 -2.55 9.25
N ASN A 31 4.01 -1.27 9.52
CA ASN A 31 2.97 -0.24 9.53
C ASN A 31 2.91 0.42 8.15
N VAL A 32 1.84 0.15 7.41
CA VAL A 32 1.69 0.55 6.01
C VAL A 32 0.65 1.66 5.89
N THR A 33 1.01 2.75 5.21
CA THR A 33 0.11 3.83 4.81
C THR A 33 0.03 3.85 3.29
N VAL A 34 -1.19 3.88 2.76
CA VAL A 34 -1.42 4.02 1.31
C VAL A 34 -1.79 5.47 1.02
N ALA A 35 -1.15 6.07 0.02
CA ALA A 35 -1.39 7.43 -0.42
C ALA A 35 -1.63 7.47 -1.94
N SER A 36 -2.43 8.44 -2.37
CA SER A 36 -2.73 8.74 -3.76
C SER A 36 -2.77 10.26 -3.95
N PRO A 37 -2.45 10.80 -5.14
CA PRO A 37 -2.62 12.23 -5.45
C PRO A 37 -4.06 12.72 -5.29
N VAL A 38 -5.04 11.82 -5.39
CA VAL A 38 -6.46 12.08 -5.17
C VAL A 38 -6.97 11.16 -4.05
N SER A 39 -7.85 11.68 -3.20
CA SER A 39 -8.61 10.81 -2.29
C SER A 39 -9.47 9.85 -3.11
N GLY A 40 -9.64 8.62 -2.64
CA GLY A 40 -10.60 7.69 -3.26
C GLY A 40 -11.99 8.31 -3.32
N GLU A 41 -12.68 8.13 -4.45
CA GLU A 41 -14.11 8.45 -4.57
C GLU A 41 -14.96 7.59 -3.63
#